data_AF-W4PEC0-F1
#
_entry.id   AF-W4PEC0-F1
#
_cell.length_a   1.000
_cell.length_b   1.000
_cell.length_c   1.000
_cell.angle_alpha   90.00
_cell.angle_beta   90.00
_cell.angle_gamma   90.00
#
_symmetry.space_group_name_H-M   'P 1'
#
loop_
_entity.id
_entity.type
_entity.pdbx_description
1 polymer ?
#
loop_
_entity_poly.entity_id
_entity_poly.type
_entity_poly.pdbx_seq_one_letter_code
_entity_poly.pdbx_strand_id
1 'polypeptide(L)'
;MGYPILFSALTTFAALLSFLVVPVVPLHFVGITTSSSVMLTFVITLTVMPIMLSFGKDREPHPQVRETGGGWLDRKLVALGSAVLNHAKCVLWVSAFITAFLIYQFTKLETTFDVEKTMGRKIEYVRKLLEIGESELGAIYAYDVMIDLPGDGDAKTPENLMKLDSLASHAARYPLTKRTTSVINILKDLHCTLNEGKEAYYTLPRKADEVAQLLLLYENAGGSEAEYWMDYEYRRLRLMVEISTYDSGEAERNIKDVTAFAQKLFPGASVSAVGNLPQFTTMMQYVARGQIWSFALALLVIGVMMMAVFGSVRIGLIGLIPNIMPAIVVGG
;
A
#
# COMPACT_ATOMS: atom_id res chain seq x y z
N MET A 1 -23.88 24.44 27.66
CA MET A 1 -23.44 24.27 26.25
C MET A 1 -22.16 23.44 26.07
N GLY A 2 -21.62 22.76 27.10
CA GLY A 2 -20.35 22.01 26.98
C GLY A 2 -20.46 20.56 26.47
N TYR A 3 -21.61 19.91 26.63
CA TYR A 3 -21.80 18.51 26.24
C TYR A 3 -21.50 18.23 24.74
N PRO A 4 -21.96 19.06 23.77
CA PRO A 4 -21.65 18.83 22.36
C PRO A 4 -20.15 18.88 22.05
N ILE A 5 -19.42 19.80 22.69
CA ILE A 5 -17.97 19.98 22.50
C ILE A 5 -17.22 18.77 23.07
N LEU A 6 -17.63 18.29 24.26
CA LEU A 6 -17.06 17.09 24.87
C LEU A 6 -17.23 15.86 23.97
N PHE A 7 -18.43 15.63 23.43
CA PHE A 7 -18.68 14.48 22.56
C PHE A 7 -17.95 14.59 21.22
N SER A 8 -17.86 15.78 20.64
CA SER A 8 -17.08 16.02 19.42
C SER A 8 -15.58 15.76 19.64
N ALA A 9 -15.02 16.23 20.77
CA ALA A 9 -13.62 15.97 21.11
C ALA A 9 -13.37 14.47 21.38
N LEU A 10 -14.25 13.80 22.12
CA LEU A 10 -14.10 12.40 22.47
C LEU A 10 -14.23 11.46 21.26
N THR A 11 -15.17 11.74 20.35
CA THR A 11 -15.32 10.98 19.10
C THR A 11 -14.11 11.14 18.20
N THR A 12 -13.59 12.36 18.06
CA THR A 12 -12.37 12.64 17.30
C THR A 12 -11.14 11.97 17.93
N PHE A 13 -11.01 12.05 19.25
CA PHE A 13 -9.95 11.38 20.01
C PHE A 13 -9.97 9.86 19.77
N ALA A 14 -11.14 9.23 19.92
CA ALA A 14 -11.29 7.80 19.74
C ALA A 14 -11.05 7.38 18.28
N ALA A 15 -11.49 8.17 17.31
CA ALA A 15 -11.24 7.94 15.89
C ALA A 15 -9.74 7.98 15.57
N LEU A 16 -8.99 8.97 16.07
CA LEU A 16 -7.54 9.07 15.84
C LEU A 16 -6.75 7.97 16.56
N LEU A 17 -7.22 7.53 17.74
CA LEU A 17 -6.61 6.42 18.47
C LEU A 17 -6.75 5.09 17.73
N SER A 18 -7.72 4.96 16.81
CA SER A 18 -7.85 3.75 15.98
C SER A 18 -6.64 3.50 15.08
N PHE A 19 -5.76 4.49 14.85
CA PHE A 19 -4.51 4.29 14.11
C PHE A 19 -3.49 3.38 14.83
N LEU A 20 -3.63 3.18 16.14
CA LEU A 20 -2.78 2.25 16.90
C LEU A 20 -3.01 0.77 16.53
N VAL A 21 -4.07 0.47 15.79
CA VAL A 21 -4.36 -0.88 15.30
C VAL A 21 -3.55 -1.21 14.04
N VAL A 22 -3.06 -0.21 13.32
CA VAL A 22 -2.27 -0.43 12.11
C VAL A 22 -0.85 -0.81 12.51
N PRO A 23 -0.32 -2.00 12.14
CA PRO A 23 0.96 -2.51 12.63
C PRO A 23 2.17 -1.81 11.96
N VAL A 24 2.22 -0.49 12.04
CA VAL A 24 3.20 0.38 11.36
C VAL A 24 3.55 1.53 12.30
N VAL A 25 4.80 1.57 12.77
CA VAL A 25 5.28 2.49 13.81
C VAL A 25 4.97 3.97 13.51
N PRO A 26 5.18 4.50 12.29
CA PRO A 26 4.76 5.86 11.95
C PRO A 26 3.29 6.17 12.22
N LEU A 27 2.37 5.23 11.97
CA LEU A 27 0.94 5.45 12.19
C LEU A 27 0.57 5.45 13.67
N HIS A 28 1.28 4.67 14.51
CA HIS A 28 1.14 4.77 15.96
C HIS A 28 1.53 6.16 16.46
N PHE A 29 2.64 6.70 15.95
CA PHE A 29 3.10 8.04 16.32
C PHE A 29 2.11 9.12 15.89
N VAL A 30 1.55 9.02 14.68
CA VAL A 30 0.50 9.93 14.21
C VAL A 30 -0.74 9.81 15.10
N GLY A 31 -1.20 8.60 15.40
CA GLY A 31 -2.38 8.35 16.26
C GLY A 31 -2.24 8.94 17.66
N ILE A 32 -1.11 8.71 18.34
CA ILE A 32 -0.86 9.23 19.69
C ILE A 32 -0.70 10.76 19.67
N THR A 33 0.11 11.30 18.75
CA THR A 33 0.37 12.75 18.70
C THR A 33 -0.88 13.53 18.36
N THR A 34 -1.66 13.08 17.37
CA THR A 34 -2.88 13.78 16.94
C THR A 34 -4.01 13.67 17.96
N SER A 35 -4.24 12.48 18.55
CA SER A 35 -5.25 12.31 19.61
C SER A 35 -4.91 13.14 20.85
N SER A 36 -3.63 13.17 21.26
CA SER A 36 -3.16 14.02 22.35
C SER A 36 -3.34 15.52 22.05
N SER A 37 -3.07 15.92 20.81
CA SER A 37 -3.30 17.31 20.35
C SER A 37 -4.77 17.69 20.44
N VAL A 38 -5.70 16.83 20.01
CA VAL A 38 -7.15 17.09 20.12
C VAL A 38 -7.58 17.23 21.58
N MET A 39 -7.07 16.37 22.48
CA MET A 39 -7.39 16.46 23.90
C MET A 39 -6.86 17.76 24.52
N LEU A 40 -5.64 18.16 24.16
CA LEU A 40 -5.07 19.44 24.58
C LEU A 40 -5.88 20.63 24.04
N THR A 41 -6.24 20.62 22.75
CA THR A 41 -7.08 21.65 22.14
C THR A 41 -8.44 21.73 22.82
N PHE A 42 -9.04 20.60 23.21
CA PHE A 42 -10.29 20.57 23.96
C PHE A 42 -10.16 21.27 25.32
N VAL A 43 -9.11 20.96 26.09
CA VAL A 43 -8.84 21.60 27.39
C VAL A 43 -8.58 23.11 27.22
N ILE A 44 -7.78 23.49 26.22
CA ILE A 44 -7.53 24.91 25.89
C ILE A 44 -8.82 25.61 25.51
N THR A 45 -9.67 24.99 24.68
CA THR A 45 -10.93 25.60 24.24
C THR A 45 -11.88 25.79 25.42
N LEU A 46 -12.01 24.81 26.32
CA LEU A 46 -12.85 24.92 27.51
C LEU A 46 -12.33 25.92 28.55
N THR A 47 -11.04 26.25 28.55
CA THR A 47 -10.45 27.19 29.51
C THR A 47 -10.34 28.59 28.92
N VAL A 48 -9.71 28.74 27.76
CA VAL A 48 -9.44 30.02 27.11
C VAL A 48 -10.72 30.68 26.60
N MET A 49 -11.67 29.91 26.03
CA MET A 49 -12.88 30.52 25.46
C MET A 49 -13.75 31.19 26.52
N PRO A 50 -14.08 30.57 27.68
CA PRO A 50 -14.81 31.26 28.74
C PRO A 50 -14.03 32.43 29.35
N ILE A 51 -12.70 32.31 29.51
CA ILE A 51 -11.86 33.40 30.03
C ILE A 51 -11.92 34.61 29.09
N MET A 52 -11.73 34.39 27.78
CA MET A 52 -11.81 35.46 26.78
C MET A 52 -13.20 36.10 26.73
N LEU A 53 -14.26 35.29 26.80
CA LEU A 53 -15.63 35.80 26.86
C LEU A 53 -15.92 36.57 28.16
N SER A 54 -15.31 36.20 29.28
CA SER A 54 -15.46 36.90 30.57
C SER A 54 -14.85 38.31 30.56
N PHE A 55 -13.90 38.60 29.68
CA PHE A 55 -13.39 39.97 29.46
C PHE A 55 -14.26 40.79 28.50
N GLY A 56 -15.19 40.14 27.79
CA GLY A 56 -16.20 40.81 26.97
C GLY A 56 -17.17 41.58 27.85
N LYS A 57 -17.50 42.82 27.48
CA LYS A 57 -18.61 43.55 28.11
C LYS A 57 -19.92 42.84 27.76
N ASP A 58 -20.75 42.56 28.76
CA ASP A 58 -22.17 42.24 28.58
C ASP A 58 -22.88 43.45 27.93
N ARG A 59 -22.72 43.57 26.62
CA ARG A 59 -23.43 44.53 25.80
C ARG A 59 -24.62 43.81 25.22
N GLU A 60 -25.80 44.40 25.35
CA GLU A 60 -26.95 43.93 24.60
C GLU A 60 -26.60 43.91 23.10
N PRO A 61 -26.92 42.82 22.38
CA PRO A 61 -26.64 42.71 20.96
C PRO A 61 -27.29 43.89 20.23
N HIS A 62 -26.54 44.51 19.31
CA HIS A 62 -26.95 45.71 18.59
C HIS A 62 -28.34 45.49 17.95
N PRO A 63 -29.32 46.41 18.11
CA PRO A 63 -30.70 46.19 17.67
C PRO A 63 -30.84 45.87 16.18
N GLN A 64 -29.93 46.38 15.33
CA GLN A 64 -29.86 46.04 13.89
C GLN A 64 -29.58 44.55 13.62
N VAL A 65 -28.85 43.84 14.49
CA VAL A 65 -28.59 42.40 14.34
C VAL A 65 -29.83 41.57 14.73
N ARG A 66 -30.69 42.13 15.59
CA ARG A 66 -31.94 41.52 16.05
C ARG A 66 -33.03 41.56 14.99
N GLU A 67 -33.02 42.58 14.12
CA GLU A 67 -33.98 42.74 13.02
C GLU A 67 -33.53 42.07 11.70
N THR A 68 -32.25 41.68 11.56
CA THR A 68 -31.74 40.95 10.38
C THR A 68 -32.10 39.45 10.35
N GLY A 69 -33.31 39.09 10.79
CA GLY A 69 -33.94 37.83 10.41
C GLY A 69 -34.50 37.96 8.99
N GLY A 70 -34.34 36.94 8.13
CA GLY A 70 -34.85 37.00 6.75
C GLY A 70 -33.91 37.60 5.71
N GLY A 71 -32.60 37.56 5.93
CA GLY A 71 -31.61 37.78 4.87
C GLY A 71 -31.84 36.86 3.66
N TRP A 72 -31.28 37.19 2.49
CA TRP A 72 -31.46 36.38 1.28
C TRP A 72 -31.05 34.91 1.48
N LEU A 73 -29.94 34.68 2.20
CA LEU A 73 -29.44 33.35 2.55
C LEU A 73 -30.40 32.59 3.46
N ASP A 74 -30.96 33.25 4.48
CA ASP A 74 -31.92 32.66 5.41
C ASP A 74 -33.20 32.22 4.66
N ARG A 75 -33.74 33.10 3.82
CA ARG A 75 -34.90 32.77 2.96
C ARG A 75 -34.60 31.63 1.99
N LYS A 76 -33.39 31.56 1.41
CA LYS A 76 -32.99 30.46 0.51
C LYS A 76 -32.80 29.14 1.26
N LEU A 77 -32.23 29.14 2.46
CA LEU A 77 -32.08 27.95 3.29
C LEU A 77 -33.43 27.41 3.77
N VAL A 78 -34.35 28.30 4.19
CA VAL A 78 -35.72 27.93 4.56
C VAL A 78 -36.51 27.40 3.34
N ALA A 79 -36.37 28.03 2.18
CA ALA A 79 -36.98 27.56 0.93
C ALA A 79 -36.41 26.19 0.51
N LEU A 80 -35.10 25.97 0.66
CA LEU A 80 -34.46 24.70 0.36
C LEU A 80 -34.90 23.60 1.35
N GLY A 81 -34.94 23.90 2.65
CA GLY A 81 -35.42 22.98 3.67
C GLY A 81 -36.88 22.57 3.44
N SER A 82 -37.75 23.54 3.15
CA SER A 82 -39.16 23.25 2.83
C SER A 82 -39.32 22.47 1.51
N ALA A 83 -38.53 22.77 0.48
CA ALA A 83 -38.52 22.00 -0.76
C ALA A 83 -38.10 20.53 -0.56
N VAL A 84 -37.05 20.30 0.27
CA VAL A 84 -36.57 18.97 0.64
C VAL A 84 -37.63 18.20 1.44
N LEU A 85 -38.28 18.85 2.40
CA LEU A 85 -39.34 18.22 3.20
C LEU A 85 -40.59 17.91 2.37
N ASN A 86 -40.98 18.80 1.45
CA ASN A 86 -42.12 18.59 0.56
C ASN A 86 -41.88 17.44 -0.45
N HIS A 87 -40.63 17.18 -0.83
CA HIS A 87 -40.25 16.08 -1.73
C HIS A 87 -39.47 14.97 -1.02
N ALA A 88 -39.67 14.78 0.29
CA ALA A 88 -38.87 13.86 1.11
C ALA A 88 -38.80 12.44 0.55
N LYS A 89 -39.91 11.90 0.03
CA LYS A 89 -39.94 10.56 -0.58
C LYS A 89 -39.05 10.46 -1.83
N CYS A 90 -39.06 11.49 -2.68
CA CYS A 90 -38.23 11.54 -3.88
C CYS A 90 -36.75 11.65 -3.50
N VAL A 91 -36.41 12.57 -2.58
CA VAL A 91 -35.03 12.75 -2.09
C VAL A 91 -34.49 11.45 -1.46
N LEU A 92 -35.31 10.75 -0.67
CA LEU A 92 -34.93 9.47 -0.09
C LEU A 92 -34.66 8.41 -1.17
N TRP A 93 -35.53 8.24 -2.16
CA TRP A 93 -35.30 7.27 -3.25
C TRP A 93 -34.07 7.60 -4.09
N VAL A 94 -33.86 8.87 -4.45
CA VAL A 94 -32.70 9.31 -5.22
C VAL A 94 -31.42 9.09 -4.42
N SER A 95 -31.41 9.50 -3.14
CA SER A 95 -30.25 9.27 -2.26
C SER A 95 -29.95 7.79 -2.09
N ALA A 96 -30.97 6.94 -1.90
CA ALA A 96 -30.81 5.50 -1.77
C ALA A 96 -30.25 4.86 -3.05
N PHE A 97 -30.71 5.30 -4.23
CA PHE A 97 -30.18 4.85 -5.51
C PHE A 97 -28.72 5.25 -5.70
N ILE A 98 -28.37 6.50 -5.42
CA ILE A 98 -26.99 7.00 -5.49
C ILE A 98 -26.09 6.23 -4.51
N THR A 99 -26.52 6.05 -3.26
CA THR A 99 -25.78 5.28 -2.27
C THR A 99 -25.59 3.83 -2.73
N ALA A 100 -26.61 3.18 -3.28
CA ALA A 100 -26.48 1.80 -3.80
C ALA A 100 -25.50 1.73 -4.98
N PHE A 101 -25.53 2.71 -5.89
CA PHE A 101 -24.57 2.81 -7.00
C PHE A 101 -23.13 2.99 -6.50
N LEU A 102 -22.90 3.88 -5.53
CA LEU A 102 -21.59 4.11 -4.94
C LEU A 102 -21.08 2.88 -4.17
N ILE A 103 -21.94 2.18 -3.44
CA ILE A 103 -21.58 0.92 -2.77
C ILE A 103 -21.16 -0.13 -3.82
N TYR A 104 -21.88 -0.23 -4.94
CA TYR A 104 -21.50 -1.15 -6.01
C TYR A 104 -20.12 -0.80 -6.59
N GLN A 105 -19.84 0.49 -6.83
CA GLN A 105 -18.53 0.93 -7.32
C GLN A 105 -17.42 0.69 -6.29
N PHE A 106 -17.70 0.90 -5.00
CA PHE A 106 -16.78 0.63 -3.90
C PHE A 106 -16.28 -0.83 -3.90
N THR A 107 -17.11 -1.80 -4.30
CA THR A 107 -16.67 -3.22 -4.39
C THR A 107 -15.63 -3.50 -5.47
N LYS A 108 -15.47 -2.59 -6.43
CA LYS A 108 -14.46 -2.70 -7.51
C LYS A 108 -13.14 -2.04 -7.16
N LEU A 109 -13.05 -1.37 -6.01
CA LEU A 109 -11.84 -0.71 -5.58
C LEU A 109 -10.80 -1.77 -5.17
N GLU A 110 -9.69 -1.83 -5.91
CA GLU A 110 -8.53 -2.59 -5.48
C GLU A 110 -7.70 -1.76 -4.50
N THR A 111 -7.48 -2.30 -3.30
CA THR A 111 -6.66 -1.65 -2.27
C THR A 111 -5.19 -1.97 -2.53
N THR A 112 -4.63 -1.35 -3.56
CA THR A 112 -3.22 -1.48 -3.90
C THR A 112 -2.54 -0.11 -3.87
N PHE A 113 -1.25 -0.11 -3.54
CA PHE A 113 -0.42 1.07 -3.59
C PHE A 113 0.37 1.07 -4.89
N ASP A 114 0.12 2.08 -5.71
CA ASP A 114 0.78 2.31 -6.99
C ASP A 114 1.61 3.60 -6.88
N VAL A 115 2.93 3.46 -7.02
CA VAL A 115 3.88 4.58 -6.85
C VAL A 115 3.69 5.61 -7.95
N GLU A 116 3.42 5.16 -9.18
CA GLU A 116 3.26 6.06 -10.33
C GLU A 116 1.97 6.88 -10.19
N LYS A 117 0.85 6.24 -9.82
CA LYS A 117 -0.42 6.97 -9.58
C LYS A 117 -0.28 7.98 -8.44
N THR A 118 0.50 7.65 -7.41
CA THR A 118 0.69 8.51 -6.23
C THR A 118 1.56 9.71 -6.54
N MET A 119 2.70 9.51 -7.22
CA MET A 119 3.66 10.58 -7.51
C MET A 119 3.24 11.42 -8.73
N GLY A 120 2.61 10.77 -9.71
CA GLY A 120 2.24 11.35 -11.00
C GLY A 120 3.43 11.73 -11.88
N ARG A 121 3.18 11.95 -13.17
CA ARG A 121 4.21 12.36 -14.15
C ARG A 121 4.38 13.88 -14.30
N LYS A 122 3.76 14.67 -13.41
CA LYS A 122 3.82 16.15 -13.49
C LYS A 122 5.19 16.72 -13.15
N ILE A 123 5.97 16.01 -12.33
CA ILE A 123 7.31 16.41 -11.93
C ILE A 123 8.30 15.83 -12.93
N GLU A 124 9.13 16.69 -13.54
CA GLU A 124 10.06 16.28 -14.60
C GLU A 124 11.03 15.17 -14.16
N TYR A 125 11.54 15.26 -12.93
CA TYR A 125 12.42 14.24 -12.35
C TYR A 125 11.72 12.86 -12.27
N VAL A 126 10.49 12.83 -11.76
CA VAL A 126 9.70 11.58 -11.64
C VAL A 126 9.42 11.01 -13.01
N ARG A 127 9.01 11.85 -13.98
CA ARG A 127 8.78 11.43 -15.36
C ARG A 127 10.03 10.80 -15.98
N LYS A 128 11.19 11.45 -15.88
CA LYS A 128 12.47 10.92 -16.42
C LYS A 128 12.85 9.60 -15.76
N LEU A 129 12.65 9.47 -14.44
CA LEU A 129 12.91 8.21 -13.73
C LEU A 129 12.04 7.08 -14.29
N LEU A 130 10.74 7.33 -14.44
CA LEU A 130 9.79 6.37 -15.01
C LEU A 130 10.14 6.01 -16.46
N GLU A 131 10.47 6.99 -17.31
CA GLU A 131 10.92 6.75 -18.70
C GLU A 131 12.18 5.85 -18.75
N ILE A 132 13.12 6.01 -17.80
CA ILE A 132 14.28 5.12 -17.68
C ILE A 132 13.85 3.71 -17.27
N GLY A 133 12.91 3.57 -16.33
CA GLY A 133 12.34 2.28 -15.92
C GLY A 133 11.55 1.58 -17.03
N GLU A 134 10.96 2.34 -17.95
CA GLU A 134 10.25 1.85 -19.13
C GLU A 134 11.24 1.46 -20.26
N SER A 135 12.40 2.12 -20.37
CA SER A 135 13.42 1.83 -21.37
C SER A 135 14.03 0.44 -21.23
N GLU A 136 14.44 -0.23 -22.31
CA GLU A 136 15.04 -1.58 -22.27
C GLU A 136 16.25 -1.73 -21.32
N LEU A 137 16.93 -0.63 -21.00
CA LEU A 137 18.16 -0.63 -20.22
C LEU A 137 17.91 -0.59 -18.70
N GLY A 138 16.91 0.17 -18.25
CA GLY A 138 16.71 0.48 -16.83
C GLY A 138 15.59 -0.32 -16.15
N ALA A 139 15.75 -0.60 -14.87
CA ALA A 139 14.68 -1.03 -13.98
C ALA A 139 14.79 -0.25 -12.67
N ILE A 140 13.66 0.26 -12.15
CA ILE A 140 13.63 1.06 -10.92
C ILE A 140 13.46 0.15 -9.70
N TYR A 141 12.83 -1.00 -9.90
CA TYR A 141 12.43 -1.92 -8.86
C TYR A 141 12.97 -3.31 -9.16
N ALA A 142 13.50 -3.95 -8.13
CA ALA A 142 13.94 -5.33 -8.21
C ALA A 142 13.78 -6.01 -6.84
N TYR A 143 13.62 -7.32 -6.88
CA TYR A 143 13.73 -8.18 -5.71
C TYR A 143 14.60 -9.38 -6.05
N ASP A 144 15.20 -9.96 -5.02
CA ASP A 144 16.01 -11.15 -5.15
C ASP A 144 15.25 -12.37 -4.60
N VAL A 145 15.35 -13.49 -5.28
CA VAL A 145 15.01 -14.80 -4.72
C VAL A 145 16.32 -15.46 -4.34
N MET A 146 16.55 -15.59 -3.03
CA MET A 146 17.72 -16.25 -2.47
C MET A 146 17.37 -17.70 -2.15
N ILE A 147 18.21 -18.62 -2.61
CA ILE A 147 18.07 -20.07 -2.42
C ILE A 147 19.34 -20.56 -1.72
N ASP A 148 19.21 -21.01 -0.48
CA ASP A 148 20.30 -21.59 0.34
C ASP A 148 20.18 -23.12 0.29
N LEU A 149 21.08 -23.76 -0.45
CA LEU A 149 21.11 -25.20 -0.68
C LEU A 149 21.69 -25.96 0.53
N PRO A 150 21.39 -27.24 0.69
CA PRO A 150 21.82 -28.01 1.86
C PRO A 150 23.33 -28.32 1.87
N GLY A 151 23.97 -28.46 0.70
CA GLY A 151 25.38 -28.81 0.59
C GLY A 151 26.23 -27.72 -0.10
N ASP A 152 27.49 -27.63 0.32
CA ASP A 152 28.49 -26.81 -0.35
C ASP A 152 28.79 -27.39 -1.75
N GLY A 153 28.92 -26.52 -2.75
CA GLY A 153 29.07 -26.96 -4.15
C GLY A 153 27.78 -27.31 -4.87
N ASP A 154 26.62 -27.32 -4.21
CA ASP A 154 25.36 -27.67 -4.85
C ASP A 154 24.92 -26.63 -5.90
N ALA A 155 25.31 -25.36 -5.75
CA ALA A 155 24.89 -24.27 -6.63
C ALA A 155 25.43 -24.42 -8.06
N LYS A 156 26.61 -25.03 -8.23
CA LYS A 156 27.24 -25.29 -9.54
C LYS A 156 26.79 -26.59 -10.21
N THR A 157 25.88 -27.34 -9.60
CA THR A 157 25.40 -28.59 -10.22
C THR A 157 24.48 -28.27 -11.41
N PRO A 158 24.60 -28.98 -12.55
CA PRO A 158 23.74 -28.77 -13.70
C PRO A 158 22.25 -28.89 -13.37
N GLU A 159 21.89 -29.78 -12.44
CA GLU A 159 20.51 -29.97 -12.01
C GLU A 159 19.94 -28.72 -11.31
N ASN A 160 20.69 -28.13 -10.38
CA ASN A 160 20.24 -26.93 -9.66
C ASN A 160 20.23 -25.68 -10.56
N LEU A 161 21.18 -25.57 -11.50
CA LEU A 161 21.13 -24.53 -12.55
C LEU A 161 19.94 -24.74 -13.49
N MET A 162 19.63 -26.00 -13.83
CA MET A 162 18.39 -26.51 -14.43
C MET A 162 17.11 -25.90 -13.82
N LYS A 163 16.99 -26.12 -12.51
CA LYS A 163 15.88 -25.65 -11.69
C LYS A 163 15.83 -24.13 -11.61
N LEU A 164 16.99 -23.48 -11.48
CA LEU A 164 17.10 -22.02 -11.44
C LEU A 164 16.64 -21.37 -12.76
N ASP A 165 16.98 -21.98 -13.90
CA ASP A 165 16.51 -21.50 -15.21
C ASP A 165 15.00 -21.66 -15.39
N SER A 166 14.45 -22.75 -14.84
CA SER A 166 13.00 -22.96 -14.81
C SER A 166 12.30 -21.92 -13.92
N LEU A 167 12.91 -21.56 -12.78
CA LEU A 167 12.43 -20.50 -11.90
C LEU A 167 12.48 -19.13 -12.58
N ALA A 168 13.59 -18.80 -13.25
CA ALA A 168 13.72 -17.57 -14.03
C ALA A 168 12.66 -17.46 -15.13
N SER A 169 12.45 -18.55 -15.87
CA SER A 169 11.42 -18.65 -16.91
C SER A 169 10.00 -18.53 -16.36
N HIS A 170 9.76 -19.00 -15.14
CA HIS A 170 8.47 -18.85 -14.45
C HIS A 170 8.24 -17.39 -14.02
N ALA A 171 9.24 -16.76 -13.41
CA ALA A 171 9.18 -15.36 -13.01
C ALA A 171 8.99 -14.42 -14.21
N ALA A 172 9.58 -14.74 -15.36
CA ALA A 172 9.47 -13.96 -16.61
C ALA A 172 8.07 -13.97 -17.24
N ARG A 173 7.15 -14.87 -16.82
CA ARG A 173 5.77 -14.92 -17.36
C ARG A 173 4.88 -13.81 -16.83
N TYR A 174 5.25 -13.19 -15.70
CA TYR A 174 4.43 -12.15 -15.09
C TYR A 174 4.57 -10.84 -15.86
N PRO A 175 3.45 -10.13 -16.14
CA PRO A 175 3.49 -8.84 -16.85
C PRO A 175 4.35 -7.77 -16.15
N LEU A 176 4.44 -7.85 -14.82
CA LEU A 176 5.25 -6.93 -14.01
C LEU A 176 6.76 -7.21 -14.16
N THR A 177 7.14 -8.45 -14.47
CA THR A 177 8.54 -8.85 -14.61
C THR A 177 9.09 -8.35 -15.93
N LYS A 178 10.15 -7.56 -15.86
CA LYS A 178 10.86 -7.06 -17.03
C LYS A 178 11.93 -8.04 -17.49
N ARG A 179 12.80 -8.45 -16.56
CA ARG A 179 13.87 -9.41 -16.83
C ARG A 179 14.33 -10.09 -15.55
N THR A 180 15.05 -11.18 -15.73
CA THR A 180 15.66 -11.94 -14.65
C THR A 180 17.16 -12.05 -14.89
N THR A 181 17.94 -11.81 -13.85
CA THR A 181 19.41 -11.80 -13.91
C THR A 181 19.96 -12.71 -12.81
N SER A 182 20.88 -13.60 -13.19
CA SER A 182 21.54 -14.55 -12.30
C SER A 182 22.80 -15.14 -12.96
N VAL A 183 23.50 -16.04 -12.25
CA VAL A 183 24.68 -16.77 -12.76
C VAL A 183 24.36 -17.55 -14.05
N ILE A 184 23.13 -18.02 -14.23
CA ILE A 184 22.72 -18.75 -15.43
C ILE A 184 22.83 -17.90 -16.70
N ASN A 185 22.67 -16.58 -16.61
CA ASN A 185 22.83 -15.69 -17.77
C ASN A 185 24.30 -15.64 -18.20
N ILE A 186 25.22 -15.54 -17.23
CA ILE A 186 26.67 -15.57 -17.47
C ILE A 186 27.07 -16.90 -18.09
N LEU A 187 26.60 -18.03 -17.52
CA LEU A 187 26.93 -19.36 -18.02
C LEU A 187 26.43 -19.61 -19.45
N LYS A 188 25.19 -19.19 -19.77
CA LYS A 188 24.65 -19.30 -21.14
C LYS A 188 25.43 -18.46 -22.14
N ASP A 189 25.83 -17.25 -21.74
CA ASP A 189 26.61 -16.35 -22.59
C ASP A 189 28.02 -16.87 -22.86
N LEU A 190 28.70 -17.38 -21.83
CA LEU A 190 30.01 -18.04 -21.98
C LEU A 190 29.92 -19.31 -22.82
N HIS A 191 28.89 -20.13 -22.60
CA HIS A 191 28.69 -21.35 -23.37
C HIS A 191 28.46 -21.03 -24.87
N CYS A 192 27.70 -19.99 -25.18
CA CYS A 192 27.53 -19.50 -26.54
C CYS A 192 28.86 -18.97 -27.13
N THR A 193 29.58 -18.15 -26.37
CA THR A 193 30.83 -17.50 -26.80
C THR A 193 31.93 -18.51 -27.10
N LEU A 194 32.12 -19.52 -26.24
CA LEU A 194 33.12 -20.57 -26.45
C LEU A 194 32.78 -21.48 -27.64
N ASN A 195 31.52 -21.51 -28.06
CA ASN A 195 31.07 -22.26 -29.24
C ASN A 195 30.89 -21.34 -30.47
N GLU A 196 31.81 -20.38 -30.64
CA GLU A 196 31.87 -19.47 -31.80
C GLU A 196 30.64 -18.55 -31.93
N GLY A 197 29.94 -18.25 -30.83
CA GLY A 197 28.77 -17.38 -30.83
C GLY A 197 27.52 -18.01 -31.46
N LYS A 198 27.47 -19.34 -31.57
CA LYS A 198 26.33 -20.06 -32.14
C LYS A 198 25.15 -20.04 -31.17
N GLU A 199 24.04 -19.43 -31.57
CA GLU A 199 22.82 -19.28 -30.75
C GLU A 199 22.26 -20.60 -30.20
N ALA A 200 22.49 -21.72 -30.91
CA ALA A 200 22.15 -23.06 -30.44
C ALA A 200 22.82 -23.44 -29.09
N TYR A 201 23.91 -22.77 -28.73
CA TYR A 201 24.67 -22.97 -27.49
C TYR A 201 24.34 -21.94 -26.40
N TYR A 202 23.33 -21.07 -26.60
CA TYR A 202 22.78 -20.23 -25.53
C TYR A 202 21.89 -21.06 -24.58
N THR A 203 22.48 -22.10 -24.01
CA THR A 203 21.84 -23.08 -23.13
C THR A 203 22.78 -23.41 -21.98
N LEU A 204 22.27 -23.97 -20.89
CA LEU A 204 23.13 -24.40 -19.79
C LEU A 204 23.84 -25.73 -20.14
N PRO A 205 25.14 -25.88 -19.81
CA PRO A 205 25.83 -27.15 -19.97
C PRO A 205 25.16 -28.25 -19.13
N ARG A 206 25.17 -29.50 -19.64
CA ARG A 206 24.54 -30.63 -18.97
C ARG A 206 25.48 -31.41 -18.05
N LYS A 207 26.79 -31.21 -18.19
CA LYS A 207 27.82 -31.92 -17.41
C LYS A 207 28.42 -30.99 -16.37
N ALA A 208 28.67 -31.53 -15.18
CA ALA A 208 29.27 -30.79 -14.07
C ALA A 208 30.67 -30.25 -14.43
N ASP A 209 31.47 -31.03 -15.17
CA ASP A 209 32.81 -30.63 -15.59
C ASP A 209 32.79 -29.41 -16.52
N GLU A 210 31.83 -29.35 -17.44
CA GLU A 210 31.67 -28.20 -18.35
C GLU A 210 31.24 -26.95 -17.57
N VAL A 211 30.30 -27.07 -16.63
CA VAL A 211 29.91 -25.96 -15.76
C VAL A 211 31.11 -25.45 -14.94
N ALA A 212 31.88 -26.36 -14.34
CA ALA A 212 33.06 -26.00 -13.55
C ALA A 212 34.12 -25.27 -14.40
N GLN A 213 34.33 -25.70 -15.64
CA GLN A 213 35.24 -25.03 -16.57
C GLN A 213 34.76 -23.62 -16.93
N LEU A 214 33.46 -23.43 -17.20
CA LEU A 214 32.91 -22.10 -17.50
C LEU A 214 33.06 -21.15 -16.31
N LEU A 215 32.75 -21.60 -15.10
CA LEU A 215 32.92 -20.81 -13.88
C LEU A 215 34.39 -20.42 -13.66
N LEU A 216 35.30 -21.39 -13.81
CA LEU A 216 36.74 -21.14 -13.66
C LEU A 216 37.28 -20.14 -14.69
N LEU A 217 36.82 -20.22 -15.95
CA LEU A 217 37.20 -19.25 -16.98
C LEU A 217 36.70 -17.84 -16.63
N TYR A 218 35.47 -17.74 -16.13
CA TYR A 218 34.88 -16.47 -15.72
C TYR A 218 35.64 -15.83 -14.54
N GLU A 219 35.92 -16.62 -13.51
CA GLU A 219 36.67 -16.18 -12.32
C GLU A 219 38.09 -15.73 -12.68
N ASN A 220 38.80 -16.51 -13.51
CA ASN A 220 40.16 -16.16 -13.96
C ASN A 220 40.19 -14.91 -14.87
N ALA A 221 39.11 -14.63 -15.60
CA ALA A 221 38.98 -13.42 -16.41
C ALA A 221 38.74 -12.15 -15.57
N GLY A 222 38.75 -12.27 -14.24
CA GLY A 222 38.46 -11.17 -13.32
C GLY A 222 36.96 -10.96 -13.11
N GLY A 223 36.14 -11.98 -13.36
CA GLY A 223 34.69 -11.97 -13.19
C GLY A 223 34.26 -11.94 -11.73
N SER A 224 34.46 -10.81 -11.05
CA SER A 224 33.98 -10.59 -9.67
C SER A 224 32.45 -10.66 -9.56
N GLU A 225 31.72 -10.58 -10.68
CA GLU A 225 30.26 -10.62 -10.64
C GLU A 225 29.69 -12.00 -10.26
N ALA A 226 30.45 -13.09 -10.42
CA ALA A 226 29.98 -14.41 -10.03
C ALA A 226 29.70 -14.49 -8.52
N GLU A 227 30.50 -13.78 -7.72
CA GLU A 227 30.33 -13.65 -6.27
C GLU A 227 29.07 -12.86 -5.88
N TYR A 228 28.45 -12.09 -6.80
CA TYR A 228 27.15 -11.46 -6.56
C TYR A 228 25.99 -12.45 -6.70
N TRP A 229 26.18 -13.54 -7.45
CA TRP A 229 25.14 -14.51 -7.80
C TRP A 229 25.25 -15.81 -7.00
N MET A 230 26.46 -16.16 -6.56
CA MET A 230 26.77 -17.31 -5.73
C MET A 230 27.73 -16.90 -4.61
N ASP A 231 27.64 -17.58 -3.47
CA ASP A 231 28.67 -17.46 -2.43
C ASP A 231 29.91 -18.28 -2.76
N TYR A 232 31.01 -18.00 -2.05
CA TYR A 232 32.31 -18.64 -2.27
C TYR A 232 32.25 -20.17 -2.12
N GLU A 233 31.42 -20.66 -1.19
CA GLU A 233 31.19 -22.09 -0.95
C GLU A 233 30.24 -22.73 -1.98
N TYR A 234 29.69 -21.96 -2.93
CA TYR A 234 28.69 -22.40 -3.92
C TYR A 234 27.50 -23.13 -3.29
N ARG A 235 27.02 -22.59 -2.18
CA ARG A 235 25.86 -23.07 -1.44
C ARG A 235 24.61 -22.23 -1.75
N ARG A 236 24.78 -20.95 -2.10
CA ARG A 236 23.68 -20.02 -2.36
C ARG A 236 23.54 -19.70 -3.84
N LEU A 237 22.30 -19.61 -4.29
CA LEU A 237 21.92 -19.10 -5.60
C LEU A 237 21.05 -17.87 -5.43
N ARG A 238 21.36 -16.81 -6.17
CA ARG A 238 20.58 -15.58 -6.23
C ARG A 238 19.95 -15.42 -7.62
N LEU A 239 18.65 -15.20 -7.65
CA LEU A 239 17.92 -14.77 -8.84
C LEU A 239 17.37 -13.36 -8.61
N MET A 240 17.90 -12.38 -9.32
CA MET A 240 17.34 -11.03 -9.32
C MET A 240 16.20 -10.95 -10.34
N VAL A 241 15.06 -10.44 -9.91
CA VAL A 241 13.88 -10.18 -10.74
C VAL A 241 13.66 -8.68 -10.79
N GLU A 242 13.91 -8.10 -11.96
CA GLU A 242 13.66 -6.69 -12.22
C GLU A 242 12.24 -6.50 -12.74
N ILE A 243 11.53 -5.52 -12.20
CA ILE A 243 10.14 -5.21 -12.58
C ILE A 243 10.01 -3.81 -13.19
N SER A 244 9.11 -3.68 -14.16
CA SER A 244 8.95 -2.46 -14.96
C SER A 244 8.18 -1.36 -14.21
N THR A 245 7.12 -1.74 -13.53
CA THR A 245 6.26 -0.84 -12.74
C THR A 245 6.02 -1.44 -11.35
N TYR A 246 5.34 -0.70 -10.48
CA TYR A 246 5.07 -1.15 -9.11
C TYR A 246 3.60 -0.97 -8.73
N ASP A 247 2.95 -2.11 -8.49
CA ASP A 247 1.68 -2.23 -7.79
C ASP A 247 1.87 -3.18 -6.60
N SER A 248 1.54 -2.72 -5.38
CA SER A 248 1.81 -3.51 -4.17
C SER A 248 1.01 -4.80 -4.10
N GLY A 249 -0.16 -4.90 -4.75
CA GLY A 249 -0.99 -6.10 -4.77
C GLY A 249 -0.46 -7.13 -5.76
N GLU A 250 -0.12 -6.70 -6.98
CA GLU A 250 0.51 -7.56 -7.98
C GLU A 250 1.90 -8.03 -7.54
N ALA A 251 2.71 -7.13 -6.99
CA ALA A 251 4.04 -7.47 -6.49
C ALA A 251 3.96 -8.53 -5.37
N GLU A 252 3.03 -8.39 -4.41
CA GLU A 252 2.83 -9.39 -3.35
C GLU A 252 2.46 -10.75 -3.94
N ARG A 253 1.53 -10.79 -4.90
CA ARG A 253 1.10 -12.03 -5.56
C ARG A 253 2.25 -12.69 -6.32
N ASN A 254 2.99 -11.93 -7.13
CA ASN A 254 4.09 -12.44 -7.95
C ASN A 254 5.24 -12.94 -7.07
N ILE A 255 5.67 -12.16 -6.07
CA ILE A 255 6.74 -12.55 -5.15
C ILE A 255 6.36 -13.84 -4.41
N LYS A 256 5.10 -13.94 -3.93
CA LYS A 256 4.63 -15.13 -3.21
C LYS A 256 4.59 -16.35 -4.12
N ASP A 257 4.11 -16.22 -5.36
CA ASP A 257 4.05 -17.34 -6.29
C ASP A 257 5.45 -17.80 -6.72
N VAL A 258 6.33 -16.87 -7.11
CA VAL A 258 7.72 -17.18 -7.49
C VAL A 258 8.46 -17.86 -6.32
N THR A 259 8.30 -17.36 -5.09
CA THR A 259 8.90 -17.97 -3.90
C THR A 259 8.34 -19.38 -3.65
N ALA A 260 7.03 -19.57 -3.80
CA ALA A 260 6.41 -20.89 -3.64
C ALA A 260 6.83 -21.88 -4.74
N PHE A 261 7.00 -21.40 -5.98
CA PHE A 261 7.51 -22.20 -7.09
C PHE A 261 8.96 -22.61 -6.86
N ALA A 262 9.81 -21.69 -6.38
CA ALA A 262 11.17 -22.00 -5.98
C ALA A 262 11.23 -23.04 -4.86
N GLN A 263 10.39 -22.94 -3.82
CA GLN A 263 10.32 -23.95 -2.75
C GLN A 263 9.94 -25.35 -3.28
N LYS A 264 9.07 -25.43 -4.29
CA LYS A 264 8.73 -26.70 -4.94
C LYS A 264 9.89 -27.28 -5.75
N LEU A 265 10.68 -26.44 -6.41
CA LEU A 265 11.85 -26.87 -7.18
C LEU A 265 13.01 -27.32 -6.28
N PHE A 266 13.13 -26.71 -5.10
CA PHE A 266 14.20 -26.96 -4.13
C PHE A 266 13.65 -27.43 -2.77
N PRO A 267 13.08 -28.66 -2.67
CA PRO A 267 12.35 -29.13 -1.48
C PRO A 267 13.21 -29.30 -0.20
N GLY A 268 14.54 -29.20 -0.31
CA GLY A 268 15.48 -29.24 0.82
C GLY A 268 16.27 -27.95 1.05
N ALA A 269 15.96 -26.89 0.30
CA ALA A 269 16.65 -25.60 0.40
C ALA A 269 15.81 -24.58 1.17
N SER A 270 16.47 -23.62 1.81
CA SER A 270 15.79 -22.44 2.35
C SER A 270 15.63 -21.40 1.25
N VAL A 271 14.40 -21.03 0.93
CA VAL A 271 14.09 -20.05 -0.13
C VAL A 271 13.44 -18.83 0.48
N SER A 272 13.96 -17.65 0.17
CA SER A 272 13.42 -16.37 0.67
C SER A 272 13.48 -15.29 -0.42
N ALA A 273 12.44 -14.44 -0.45
CA ALA A 273 12.49 -13.19 -1.20
C ALA A 273 13.22 -12.13 -0.37
N VAL A 274 14.27 -11.55 -0.93
CA VAL A 274 15.19 -10.62 -0.27
C VAL A 274 15.24 -9.30 -1.04
N GLY A 275 15.59 -8.23 -0.35
CA GLY A 275 15.73 -6.88 -0.91
C GLY A 275 14.73 -5.89 -0.32
N ASN A 276 14.86 -4.63 -0.73
CA ASN A 276 14.00 -3.56 -0.23
C ASN A 276 12.56 -3.69 -0.73
N LEU A 277 12.36 -4.25 -1.93
CA LEU A 277 11.05 -4.32 -2.56
C LEU A 277 10.07 -5.27 -1.85
N PRO A 278 10.42 -6.51 -1.45
CA PRO A 278 9.53 -7.37 -0.66
C PRO A 278 9.18 -6.75 0.70
N GLN A 279 10.14 -6.11 1.37
CA GLN A 279 9.91 -5.43 2.64
C GLN A 279 8.95 -4.24 2.48
N PHE A 280 9.18 -3.41 1.48
CA PHE A 280 8.32 -2.27 1.15
C PHE A 280 6.90 -2.73 0.77
N THR A 281 6.79 -3.80 -0.01
CA THR A 281 5.50 -4.40 -0.40
C THR A 281 4.74 -4.91 0.81
N THR A 282 5.40 -5.63 1.71
CA THR A 282 4.79 -6.11 2.96
C THR A 282 4.32 -4.95 3.83
N MET A 283 5.15 -3.90 3.95
CA MET A 283 4.80 -2.69 4.69
C MET A 283 3.56 -2.00 4.08
N MET A 284 3.51 -1.83 2.76
CA MET A 284 2.35 -1.22 2.09
C MET A 284 1.08 -2.05 2.24
N GLN A 285 1.18 -3.38 2.22
CA GLN A 285 0.04 -4.26 2.48
C GLN A 285 -0.45 -4.16 3.93
N TYR A 286 0.46 -4.04 4.90
CA TYR A 286 0.08 -3.78 6.29
C TYR A 286 -0.58 -2.42 6.47
N VAL A 287 -0.12 -1.37 5.78
CA VAL A 287 -0.80 -0.07 5.78
C VAL A 287 -2.19 -0.20 5.19
N ALA A 288 -2.34 -0.75 3.98
CA ALA A 288 -3.61 -0.85 3.28
C ALA A 288 -4.64 -1.67 4.05
N ARG A 289 -4.29 -2.89 4.47
CA ARG A 289 -5.19 -3.77 5.26
C ARG A 289 -5.44 -3.20 6.65
N GLY A 290 -4.41 -2.63 7.28
CA GLY A 290 -4.54 -2.01 8.59
C GLY A 290 -5.46 -0.80 8.58
N GLN A 291 -5.44 0.02 7.52
CA GLN A 291 -6.35 1.16 7.36
C GLN A 291 -7.82 0.73 7.27
N ILE A 292 -8.13 -0.37 6.58
CA ILE A 292 -9.49 -0.92 6.54
C ILE A 292 -9.95 -1.33 7.94
N TRP A 293 -9.11 -2.04 8.69
CA TRP A 293 -9.41 -2.44 10.08
C TRP A 293 -9.53 -1.24 11.02
N SER A 294 -8.63 -0.27 10.90
CA SER A 294 -8.63 0.97 11.67
C SER A 294 -9.91 1.78 11.41
N PHE A 295 -10.30 1.92 10.14
CA PHE A 295 -11.54 2.58 9.74
C PHE A 295 -12.78 1.85 10.26
N ALA A 296 -12.84 0.52 10.12
CA ALA A 296 -13.94 -0.29 10.64
C ALA A 296 -14.07 -0.16 12.17
N LEU A 297 -12.94 -0.18 12.89
CA LEU A 297 -12.92 0.03 14.33
C LEU A 297 -13.37 1.45 14.71
N ALA A 298 -12.89 2.48 14.01
CA ALA A 298 -13.30 3.85 14.24
C ALA A 298 -14.81 4.03 14.05
N LEU A 299 -15.38 3.48 12.98
CA LEU A 299 -16.83 3.50 12.74
C LEU A 299 -17.61 2.76 13.83
N LEU A 300 -17.11 1.62 14.30
CA LEU A 300 -17.73 0.87 15.39
C LEU A 300 -17.73 1.69 16.68
N VAL A 301 -16.60 2.30 17.04
CA VAL A 301 -16.48 3.11 18.25
C VAL A 301 -17.38 4.35 18.17
N ILE A 302 -17.37 5.06 17.05
CA ILE A 302 -18.27 6.22 16.82
C ILE A 302 -19.74 5.77 16.88
N GLY A 303 -20.07 4.62 16.29
CA GLY A 303 -21.42 4.05 16.35
C GLY A 303 -21.87 3.79 17.79
N VAL A 304 -21.04 3.14 18.60
CA VAL A 304 -21.32 2.89 20.02
C VAL A 304 -21.49 4.21 20.78
N MET A 305 -20.62 5.19 20.54
CA MET A 305 -20.73 6.51 21.15
C MET A 305 -22.03 7.23 20.78
N MET A 306 -22.42 7.21 19.50
CA MET A 306 -23.67 7.82 19.03
C MET A 306 -24.90 7.14 19.65
N MET A 307 -24.89 5.81 19.77
CA MET A 307 -25.97 5.08 20.44
C MET A 307 -26.08 5.47 21.92
N ALA A 308 -24.95 5.64 22.61
CA ALA A 308 -24.92 6.10 24.00
C ALA A 308 -25.43 7.54 24.14
N VAL A 309 -25.02 8.45 23.24
CA VAL A 309 -25.44 9.86 23.26
C VAL A 309 -26.95 10.00 23.02
N PHE A 310 -27.50 9.29 22.04
CA PHE A 310 -28.93 9.37 21.73
C PHE A 310 -29.81 8.49 22.62
N GLY A 311 -29.22 7.66 23.49
CA GLY A 311 -29.95 6.70 24.33
C GLY A 311 -30.79 5.69 23.53
N SER A 312 -30.50 5.52 22.23
CA SER A 312 -31.29 4.71 21.31
C SER A 312 -30.42 4.15 20.20
N VAL A 313 -30.40 2.82 20.10
CA VAL A 313 -29.68 2.10 19.04
C VAL A 313 -30.19 2.51 17.66
N ARG A 314 -31.50 2.67 17.50
CA ARG A 314 -32.10 3.07 16.21
C ARG A 314 -31.66 4.46 15.78
N ILE A 315 -31.69 5.44 16.69
CA ILE A 315 -31.29 6.82 16.38
C ILE A 315 -29.78 6.90 16.14
N GLY A 316 -28.98 6.17 16.92
CA GLY A 316 -27.53 6.07 16.72
C GLY A 316 -27.15 5.50 15.36
N LEU A 317 -27.83 4.44 14.89
CA LEU A 317 -27.61 3.87 13.56
C LEU A 317 -28.00 4.85 12.44
N ILE A 318 -29.13 5.56 12.59
CA ILE A 318 -29.52 6.60 11.62
C ILE A 318 -28.47 7.72 11.58
N GLY A 319 -27.92 8.11 12.74
CA GLY A 319 -26.85 9.09 12.84
C GLY A 319 -25.52 8.65 12.23
N LEU A 320 -25.29 7.34 12.04
CA LEU A 320 -24.07 6.82 11.43
C LEU A 320 -24.07 6.99 9.89
N ILE A 321 -25.24 7.02 9.26
CA ILE A 321 -25.40 7.16 7.80
C ILE A 321 -24.65 8.38 7.25
N PRO A 322 -24.86 9.63 7.74
CA PRO A 322 -24.13 10.79 7.24
C PRO A 322 -22.64 10.77 7.57
N ASN A 323 -22.21 10.00 8.58
CA ASN A 323 -20.79 9.85 8.91
C ASN A 323 -20.07 8.89 7.94
N ILE A 324 -20.75 7.84 7.47
CA ILE A 324 -20.18 6.88 6.52
C ILE A 324 -20.26 7.39 5.07
N MET A 325 -21.25 8.21 4.74
CA MET A 325 -21.50 8.65 3.37
C MET A 325 -20.28 9.31 2.68
N PRO A 326 -19.52 10.21 3.32
CA PRO A 326 -18.30 10.75 2.71
C PRO A 326 -17.28 9.67 2.35
N ALA A 327 -17.11 8.64 3.19
CA ALA A 327 -16.20 7.54 2.90
C ALA A 327 -16.66 6.70 1.71
N ILE A 328 -17.97 6.44 1.59
CA ILE A 328 -18.56 5.76 0.43
C ILE A 328 -18.36 6.57 -0.86
N VAL A 329 -18.55 7.89 -0.80
CA VAL A 329 -18.38 8.79 -1.95
C VAL A 329 -16.92 8.92 -2.39
N VAL A 330 -15.97 8.89 -1.45
CA VAL A 330 -14.55 8.93 -1.79
C VAL A 330 -14.06 7.59 -2.35
N GLY A 331 -14.60 6.48 -1.86
CA GLY A 331 -14.18 5.14 -2.28
C GLY A 331 -14.94 4.55 -3.48
N GLY A 332 -16.08 5.10 -3.89
CA GLY A 332 -16.91 4.61 -5.00
C GLY A 332 -17.13 5.66 -6.08
#